data_AF-A0A9E2MJZ9-F1
#
_entry.id   AF-A0A9E2MJZ9-F1
#
_cell.length_a   1.000
_cell.length_b   1.000
_cell.length_c   1.000
_cell.angle_alpha   90.00
_cell.angle_beta   90.00
_cell.angle_gamma   90.00
#
_symmetry.space_group_name_H-M   'P 1'
#
loop_
_entity.id
_entity.type
_entity.pdbx_description
1 polymer ?
#
loop_
_entity_poly.entity_id
_entity_poly.type
_entity_poly.pdbx_seq_one_letter_code
_entity_poly.pdbx_strand_id
1 'polypeptide(L)'
;MAKAILDVKELTTKYITRFREDIYAVDHVSLKVEEGKSLGIAGESGCGKSTLALSLMGYYFAPLHYTGGEIIIDGRNISGMDPDDVRRSILGTEIAYIPQSAMNALNPTQKIINLIEDVIQAHNPKTT
;
A
#
# COMPACT_ATOMS: atom_id res chain seq x y z
N MET A 1 24.31 -7.19 9.82
CA MET A 1 23.62 -6.08 9.14
C MET A 1 22.18 -6.07 9.62
N ALA A 2 21.55 -4.90 9.76
CA ALA A 2 20.16 -4.83 10.19
C ALA A 2 19.23 -5.45 9.14
N LYS A 3 18.21 -6.19 9.58
CA LYS A 3 17.21 -6.83 8.72
C LYS A 3 16.37 -5.75 8.04
N ALA A 4 16.20 -5.86 6.72
CA ALA A 4 15.32 -4.98 5.96
C ALA A 4 13.88 -5.51 6.09
N ILE A 5 12.96 -4.68 6.59
CA ILE A 5 11.54 -5.05 6.64
C ILE A 5 10.81 -4.64 5.35
N LEU A 6 11.28 -3.57 4.70
CA LEU A 6 10.82 -3.12 3.39
C LEU A 6 12.04 -2.77 2.54
N ASP A 7 12.14 -3.34 1.35
CA ASP A 7 13.17 -3.03 0.36
C ASP A 7 12.49 -2.83 -1.00
N VAL A 8 12.64 -1.62 -1.55
CA VAL A 8 11.94 -1.17 -2.75
C VAL A 8 12.97 -0.68 -3.76
N LYS A 9 12.87 -1.17 -4.99
CA LYS A 9 13.87 -0.91 -6.04
C LYS A 9 13.19 -0.48 -7.33
N GLU A 10 13.57 0.68 -7.84
CA GLU A 10 13.13 1.22 -9.14
C GLU A 10 11.61 1.19 -9.32
N LEU A 11 10.86 1.40 -8.23
CA LEU A 11 9.40 1.34 -8.24
C LEU A 11 8.86 2.45 -9.13
N THR A 12 8.07 2.04 -10.12
CA THR A 12 7.46 2.96 -11.08
C THR A 12 5.97 2.68 -11.20
N THR A 13 5.16 3.71 -11.04
CA THR A 13 3.70 3.63 -11.15
C THR A 13 3.14 4.86 -11.85
N LYS A 14 2.08 4.65 -12.63
CA LYS A 14 1.47 5.70 -13.42
C LYS A 14 -0.05 5.72 -13.29
N TYR A 15 -0.60 6.92 -13.37
CA TYR A 15 -2.01 7.12 -13.64
C TYR A 15 -2.24 7.18 -15.15
N ILE A 16 -3.23 6.45 -15.63
CA ILE A 16 -3.72 6.61 -17.01
C ILE A 16 -4.94 7.53 -16.96
N THR A 17 -4.82 8.73 -17.54
CA THR A 17 -5.91 9.71 -17.53
C THR A 17 -7.04 9.29 -18.46
N ARG A 18 -8.21 9.95 -18.34
CA ARG A 18 -9.33 9.79 -19.30
C ARG A 18 -8.94 10.10 -20.75
N PHE A 19 -7.89 10.90 -20.97
CA PHE A 19 -7.36 11.24 -22.29
C PHE A 19 -6.25 10.29 -22.75
N ARG A 20 -6.03 9.18 -22.02
CA ARG A 20 -4.98 8.17 -22.25
C ARG A 20 -3.55 8.74 -22.15
N GLU A 21 -3.37 9.74 -21.29
CA GLU A 21 -2.05 10.24 -20.95
C GLU A 21 -1.49 9.46 -19.77
N ASP A 22 -0.18 9.20 -19.81
CA ASP A 22 0.55 8.58 -18.72
C ASP A 22 1.11 9.66 -17.78
N ILE A 23 0.68 9.66 -16.53
CA ILE A 23 1.22 10.53 -15.47
C ILE A 23 1.95 9.66 -14.46
N TYR A 24 3.28 9.76 -14.44
CA TYR A 24 4.14 9.04 -13.49
C TYR A 24 4.13 9.75 -12.15
N ALA A 25 3.36 9.20 -11.21
CA ALA A 25 3.30 9.72 -9.84
C ALA A 25 4.37 9.12 -8.93
N VAL A 26 4.91 7.96 -9.31
CA VAL A 26 6.11 7.35 -8.71
C VAL A 26 7.00 6.96 -9.87
N ASP A 27 8.22 7.48 -9.90
CA ASP A 27 9.14 7.34 -11.02
C ASP A 27 10.50 6.88 -10.50
N HIS A 28 10.87 5.62 -10.78
CA HIS A 28 12.14 5.00 -10.38
C HIS A 28 12.52 5.21 -8.90
N VAL A 29 11.56 5.04 -7.98
CA VAL A 29 11.80 5.24 -6.54
C VAL A 29 12.42 3.99 -5.92
N SER A 30 13.59 4.17 -5.30
CA SER A 30 14.29 3.16 -4.52
C SER A 30 14.41 3.61 -3.06
N LEU A 31 13.93 2.79 -2.11
CA LEU A 31 14.01 3.09 -0.68
C LEU A 31 14.06 1.80 0.15
N LYS A 32 14.55 1.93 1.38
CA LYS A 32 14.68 0.81 2.31
C LYS A 32 14.31 1.23 3.72
N VAL A 33 13.56 0.37 4.42
CA VAL A 33 13.25 0.51 5.84
C VAL A 33 13.82 -0.71 6.57
N GLU A 34 14.67 -0.45 7.55
CA GLU A 34 15.21 -1.49 8.43
C GLU A 34 14.24 -1.74 9.59
N GLU A 35 14.29 -2.96 10.13
CA GLU A 35 13.50 -3.34 11.29
C GLU A 35 13.73 -2.38 12.47
N GLY A 36 12.63 -1.90 13.08
CA GLY A 36 12.66 -0.95 14.18
C GLY A 36 13.02 0.49 13.79
N LYS A 37 13.10 0.82 12.49
CA LYS A 37 13.33 2.19 12.01
C LYS A 37 12.05 2.83 11.48
N SER A 38 12.00 4.15 11.60
CA SER A 38 10.94 4.98 11.03
C SER A 38 11.49 5.75 9.82
N LEU A 39 10.76 5.70 8.71
CA LEU A 39 11.04 6.48 7.51
C LEU A 39 9.96 7.56 7.35
N GLY A 40 10.38 8.82 7.20
CA GLY A 40 9.49 9.94 6.90
C GLY A 40 9.57 10.32 5.42
N ILE A 41 8.42 10.55 4.79
CA ILE A 41 8.32 11.04 3.41
C ILE A 41 7.72 12.46 3.45
N ALA A 42 8.44 13.43 2.92
CA ALA A 42 8.04 14.83 2.87
C ALA A 42 8.10 15.39 1.44
N GLY A 43 7.30 16.41 1.17
CA GLY A 43 7.21 17.05 -0.14
C GLY A 43 5.89 17.80 -0.32
N GLU A 44 5.82 18.63 -1.36
CA GLU A 44 4.66 19.48 -1.65
C GLU A 44 3.37 18.69 -1.93
N SER A 45 2.22 19.34 -1.79
CA SER A 45 0.94 18.72 -2.16
C SER A 45 0.97 18.29 -3.63
N GLY A 46 0.55 17.06 -3.92
CA GLY A 46 0.53 16.53 -5.28
C GLY A 46 1.85 15.90 -5.80
N CYS A 47 2.95 15.92 -5.03
CA CYS A 47 4.22 15.32 -5.49
C CYS A 47 4.28 13.77 -5.46
N GLY A 48 3.15 13.08 -5.28
CA GLY A 48 3.10 11.61 -5.32
C GLY A 48 3.26 10.87 -3.98
N LYS A 49 3.39 11.55 -2.83
CA LYS A 49 3.56 10.89 -1.51
C LYS A 49 2.51 9.82 -1.19
N SER A 50 1.23 10.16 -1.35
CA SER A 50 0.13 9.22 -1.08
C SER A 50 0.12 8.09 -2.10
N THR A 51 0.48 8.36 -3.36
CA THR A 51 0.61 7.33 -4.39
C THR A 51 1.77 6.39 -4.10
N LEU A 52 2.91 6.90 -3.65
CA LEU A 52 4.04 6.10 -3.18
C LEU A 52 3.59 5.19 -2.03
N ALA A 53 2.90 5.75 -1.01
CA ALA A 53 2.38 4.95 0.10
C ALA A 53 1.48 3.80 -0.36
N LEU A 54 0.53 4.04 -1.28
CA LEU A 54 -0.32 2.99 -1.85
C LEU A 54 0.50 1.95 -2.64
N SER A 55 1.46 2.41 -3.43
CA SER A 55 2.30 1.56 -4.27
C SER A 55 3.18 0.62 -3.46
N LEU A 56 3.75 1.10 -2.36
CA LEU A 56 4.55 0.29 -1.42
C LEU A 56 3.79 -0.90 -0.84
N MET A 57 2.45 -0.84 -0.83
CA MET A 57 1.60 -1.91 -0.30
C MET A 57 1.09 -2.85 -1.40
N GLY A 58 1.50 -2.65 -2.65
CA GLY A 58 0.97 -3.38 -3.80
C GLY A 58 -0.48 -3.03 -4.14
N TYR A 59 -0.99 -1.88 -3.66
CA TYR A 59 -2.40 -1.53 -3.81
C TYR A 59 -2.63 -0.66 -5.06
N TYR A 60 -2.94 -1.32 -6.18
CA TYR A 60 -3.14 -0.70 -7.48
C TYR A 60 -4.58 -0.89 -7.97
N PHE A 61 -5.29 0.22 -8.14
CA PHE A 61 -6.64 0.23 -8.72
C PHE A 61 -6.72 1.35 -9.76
N ALA A 62 -7.42 1.08 -10.86
CA ALA A 62 -7.60 2.06 -11.92
C ALA A 62 -8.13 3.39 -11.33
N PRO A 63 -7.53 4.54 -11.70
CA PRO A 63 -6.62 4.73 -12.83
C PRO A 63 -5.11 4.53 -12.52
N LEU A 64 -4.72 4.04 -11.34
CA LEU A 64 -3.33 3.77 -10.98
C LEU A 64 -2.89 2.39 -11.46
N HIS A 65 -1.72 2.33 -12.11
CA HIS A 65 -1.14 1.10 -12.64
C HIS A 65 0.33 0.96 -12.21
N TYR A 66 0.67 -0.24 -11.74
CA TYR A 66 2.05 -0.66 -11.56
C TYR A 66 2.72 -0.90 -12.91
N THR A 67 3.97 -0.44 -13.06
CA THR A 67 4.70 -0.55 -14.33
C THR A 67 6.04 -1.26 -14.22
N GLY A 68 6.67 -1.25 -13.04
CA GLY A 68 7.95 -1.92 -12.84
C GLY A 68 8.54 -1.69 -11.44
N GLY A 69 9.63 -2.41 -11.17
CA GLY A 69 10.38 -2.35 -9.91
C GLY A 69 10.05 -3.47 -8.91
N GLU A 70 10.82 -3.57 -7.85
CA GLU A 70 10.67 -4.60 -6.82
C GLU A 70 10.12 -4.01 -5.52
N ILE A 71 9.21 -4.73 -4.86
CA ILE A 71 8.72 -4.44 -3.52
C ILE A 71 8.88 -5.72 -2.70
N ILE A 72 9.79 -5.70 -1.74
CA ILE A 72 10.11 -6.84 -0.89
C ILE A 72 9.73 -6.49 0.54
N ILE A 73 8.79 -7.25 1.11
CA ILE A 73 8.29 -7.09 2.48
C ILE A 73 8.68 -8.33 3.26
N ASP A 74 9.44 -8.14 4.33
CA ASP A 74 9.97 -9.22 5.16
C ASP A 74 10.59 -10.40 4.37
N GLY A 75 11.31 -10.09 3.29
CA GLY A 75 11.92 -11.07 2.39
C GLY A 75 10.99 -11.67 1.33
N ARG A 76 9.70 -11.34 1.33
CA ARG A 76 8.72 -11.74 0.31
C ARG A 76 8.58 -10.67 -0.77
N ASN A 77 8.89 -11.01 -2.01
CA ASN A 77 8.63 -10.12 -3.16
C ASN A 77 7.15 -10.13 -3.52
N ILE A 78 6.52 -8.96 -3.53
CA ILE A 78 5.09 -8.77 -3.84
C ILE A 78 4.84 -8.02 -5.15
N SER A 79 5.89 -7.71 -5.91
CA SER A 79 5.76 -6.97 -7.16
C SER A 79 4.90 -7.68 -8.18
N GLY A 80 3.93 -6.97 -8.74
CA GLY A 80 3.05 -7.49 -9.78
C GLY A 80 2.16 -8.66 -9.33
N MET A 81 2.06 -8.94 -8.03
CA MET A 81 1.09 -9.90 -7.50
C MET A 81 -0.33 -9.45 -7.86
N ASP A 82 -1.23 -10.43 -7.97
CA ASP A 82 -2.65 -10.15 -8.14
C ASP A 82 -3.17 -9.33 -6.94
N PRO A 83 -3.97 -8.28 -7.17
CA PRO A 83 -4.48 -7.43 -6.08
C PRO A 83 -5.21 -8.21 -4.99
N ASP A 84 -5.93 -9.29 -5.30
CA ASP A 84 -6.62 -10.10 -4.29
C ASP A 84 -5.63 -10.94 -3.45
N ASP A 85 -4.52 -11.39 -4.04
CA ASP A 85 -3.47 -12.10 -3.30
C ASP A 85 -2.72 -11.16 -2.37
N VAL A 86 -2.42 -9.93 -2.82
CA VAL A 86 -1.87 -8.88 -1.96
C VAL A 86 -2.82 -8.56 -0.82
N ARG A 87 -4.12 -8.37 -1.13
CA ARG A 87 -5.15 -8.08 -0.14
C ARG A 87 -5.24 -9.15 0.95
N ARG A 88 -5.19 -10.43 0.58
CA ARG A 88 -5.36 -11.55 1.54
C ARG A 88 -4.11 -11.87 2.35
N SER A 89 -2.93 -11.68 1.76
CA SER A 89 -1.69 -12.23 2.31
C SER A 89 -0.66 -11.20 2.76
N ILE A 90 -0.91 -9.91 2.49
CA ILE A 90 -0.02 -8.79 2.86
C ILE A 90 -0.79 -7.73 3.63
N LEU A 91 -1.92 -7.25 3.09
CA LEU A 91 -2.73 -6.23 3.77
C LEU A 91 -3.38 -6.82 5.02
N GLY A 92 -3.38 -6.05 6.11
CA GLY A 92 -3.95 -6.44 7.40
C GLY A 92 -3.15 -7.52 8.16
N THR A 93 -2.08 -8.06 7.55
CA THR A 93 -1.23 -9.13 8.10
C THR A 93 0.20 -8.65 8.27
N GLU A 94 0.86 -8.29 7.18
CA GLU A 94 2.23 -7.76 7.16
C GLU A 94 2.27 -6.22 7.15
N ILE A 95 1.30 -5.61 6.47
CA ILE A 95 1.18 -4.15 6.34
C ILE A 95 -0.20 -3.68 6.76
N ALA A 96 -0.23 -2.61 7.57
CA ALA A 96 -1.43 -1.85 7.87
C ALA A 96 -1.34 -0.44 7.29
N TYR A 97 -2.47 0.06 6.78
CA TYR A 97 -2.57 1.41 6.22
C TYR A 97 -3.59 2.25 6.97
N ILE A 98 -3.20 3.48 7.30
CA ILE A 98 -4.09 4.49 7.85
C ILE A 98 -4.13 5.65 6.85
N PRO A 99 -5.18 5.76 6.01
CA PRO A 99 -5.27 6.82 5.01
C PRO A 99 -5.42 8.20 5.66
N GLN A 100 -5.06 9.25 4.91
CA GLN A 100 -5.18 10.65 5.35
C GLN A 100 -6.59 11.02 5.83
N SER A 101 -7.63 10.43 5.24
CA SER A 101 -9.03 10.65 5.61
C SER A 101 -9.66 9.40 6.25
N ALA A 102 -8.92 8.69 7.12
CA ALA A 102 -9.40 7.46 7.77
C ALA A 102 -10.75 7.61 8.49
N MET A 103 -11.07 8.80 9.01
CA MET A 103 -12.37 9.07 9.63
C MET A 103 -13.55 8.85 8.68
N ASN A 104 -13.37 9.06 7.37
CA ASN A 104 -14.44 8.87 6.38
C ASN A 104 -14.79 7.40 6.17
N ALA A 105 -13.93 6.46 6.59
CA ALA A 105 -14.20 5.03 6.51
C ALA A 105 -15.08 4.53 7.67
N LEU A 106 -15.28 5.33 8.72
CA LEU A 106 -16.07 4.94 9.88
C LEU A 106 -17.56 5.21 9.63
N ASN A 107 -18.39 4.17 9.69
CA ASN A 107 -19.84 4.34 9.63
C ASN A 107 -20.37 4.79 11.01
N PRO A 108 -20.90 6.02 11.14
CA PRO A 108 -21.31 6.57 12.44
C PRO A 108 -22.54 5.85 13.03
N THR A 109 -23.26 5.05 12.25
CA THR A 109 -24.41 4.27 12.73
C THR A 109 -24.03 2.88 13.22
N GLN A 110 -22.74 2.49 13.15
CA GLN A 110 -22.26 1.21 13.64
C GLN A 110 -21.41 1.38 14.90
N LYS A 111 -21.36 0.32 15.72
CA LYS A 111 -20.44 0.27 16.86
C LYS A 111 -19.02 0.09 16.34
N ILE A 112 -18.06 0.68 17.04
CA ILE A 112 -16.64 0.53 16.74
C ILE A 112 -16.22 -0.95 16.70
N ILE A 113 -16.75 -1.77 17.61
CA ILE A 113 -16.42 -3.21 17.65
C ILE A 113 -16.78 -3.92 16.34
N ASN A 114 -17.91 -3.58 15.71
CA ASN A 114 -18.33 -4.20 14.45
C ASN A 114 -17.33 -3.90 13.32
N LEU A 115 -16.74 -2.70 13.30
CA LEU A 115 -15.72 -2.36 12.30
C LEU A 115 -14.43 -3.17 12.50
N ILE A 116 -14.08 -3.47 13.75
CA ILE A 116 -12.93 -4.34 14.07
C ILE A 116 -13.25 -5.79 13.68
N GLU A 117 -14.46 -6.27 13.98
CA GLU A 117 -14.94 -7.60 13.59
C GLU A 117 -14.94 -7.76 12.06
N ASP A 118 -15.42 -6.77 11.30
CA ASP A 118 -15.41 -6.78 9.83
C ASP A 118 -14.00 -6.96 9.27
N VAL A 119 -13.01 -6.24 9.81
CA VAL A 119 -11.60 -6.36 9.39
C VAL A 119 -11.06 -7.75 9.71
N ILE A 120 -11.34 -8.30 10.89
CA ILE A 120 -10.90 -9.64 11.28
C ILE A 120 -11.52 -10.69 10.36
N GLN A 121 -12.84 -10.62 10.13
CA GLN A 121 -13.55 -11.57 9.27
C GLN A 121 -13.09 -11.50 7.80
N ALA A 122 -12.76 -10.30 7.30
CA ALA A 122 -12.28 -10.12 5.93
C ALA A 122 -10.93 -10.82 5.66
N HIS A 123 -10.10 -11.02 6.69
CA HIS A 123 -8.80 -11.68 6.59
C HIS A 123 -8.81 -13.11 7.14
N ASN A 124 -9.69 -13.40 8.10
CA ASN A 124 -9.87 -14.73 8.68
C ASN A 124 -11.38 -15.07 8.82
N PRO A 125 -12.02 -15.54 7.74
CA PRO A 125 -13.46 -15.81 7.71
C PRO A 125 -13.93 -16.92 8.66
N LYS A 126 -12.99 -17.64 9.30
CA LYS A 126 -13.28 -18.75 10.21
C LYS A 126 -13.24 -18.33 11.69
N THR A 127 -12.85 -17.10 11.99
CA THR A 127 -12.86 -16.56 13.34
C THR A 127 -14.27 -16.09 13.68
N THR A 128 -14.96 -16.84 14.54
CA THR A 128 -16.25 -16.46 15.15
C THR A 128 -16.04 -15.62 16.40
#